data_AF-A0A0A9HRI4-F1
#
_entry.id   AF-A0A0A9HRI4-F1
#
_cell.length_a   1.000
_cell.length_b   1.000
_cell.length_c   1.000
_cell.angle_alpha   90.00
_cell.angle_beta   90.00
_cell.angle_gamma   90.00
#
_symmetry.space_group_name_H-M   'P 1'
#
loop_
_entity.id
_entity.type
_entity.pdbx_description
1 polymer ?
#
loop_
_entity_poly.entity_id
_entity_poly.type
_entity_poly.pdbx_seq_one_letter_code
_entity_poly.pdbx_strand_id
1 'polypeptide(L)'
;MPWCALAAAFARRYGVSRFTFAGFLRLCVARSQGSAADVALPPLLASPAAELDYISLQCPKLRRLALPQLPAGDEARLPELIPRWPVLEHLELEAKPSSCFPDVAAQLALHCPNFTSLKSSGAVKPEDAAALARCLPRLRSLCLDRSYMPRQELLAILAGCKELREFSARSCVGFDDKDEEVAWRGARIERFEIEGSRLLDELEDELAGGDELCGDSYVDVM
;
A
#
# COMPACT_ATOMS: atom_id res chain seq x y z
N MET A 1 8.11 16.87 -13.99
CA MET A 1 8.57 15.46 -13.98
C MET A 1 10.06 15.39 -13.60
N PRO A 2 10.42 15.25 -12.32
CA PRO A 2 11.82 15.31 -11.85
C PRO A 2 12.74 14.20 -12.40
N TRP A 3 12.16 13.12 -12.93
CA TRP A 3 12.93 11.97 -13.43
C TRP A 3 13.34 12.07 -14.90
N CYS A 4 12.79 13.01 -15.69
CA CYS A 4 13.21 13.20 -17.09
C CYS A 4 14.68 13.63 -17.18
N ALA A 5 15.15 14.43 -16.23
CA ALA A 5 16.54 14.85 -16.17
C ALA A 5 17.48 13.68 -15.85
N LEU A 6 17.08 12.80 -14.92
CA LEU A 6 17.86 11.62 -14.53
C LEU A 6 17.91 10.59 -15.65
N ALA A 7 16.76 10.30 -16.28
CA ALA A 7 16.68 9.42 -17.44
C ALA A 7 17.53 9.94 -18.61
N ALA A 8 17.48 11.24 -18.90
CA ALA A 8 18.28 11.87 -19.94
C ALA A 8 19.78 11.86 -19.61
N ALA A 9 20.15 12.11 -18.34
CA ALA A 9 21.54 12.05 -17.88
C ALA A 9 22.09 10.61 -17.97
N PHE A 10 21.30 9.62 -17.58
CA PHE A 10 21.64 8.20 -17.70
C PHE A 10 21.81 7.80 -19.16
N ALA A 11 20.83 8.12 -20.01
CA ALA A 11 20.89 7.84 -21.44
C ALA A 11 22.13 8.44 -22.09
N ARG A 12 22.46 9.70 -21.77
CA ARG A 12 23.66 10.38 -22.26
C ARG A 12 24.94 9.74 -21.74
N ARG A 13 25.02 9.39 -20.45
CA ARG A 13 26.23 8.82 -19.85
C ARG A 13 26.53 7.40 -20.32
N TYR A 14 25.50 6.59 -20.60
CA TYR A 14 25.64 5.19 -20.99
C TYR A 14 25.32 4.92 -22.46
N GLY A 15 25.08 5.97 -23.28
CA GLY A 15 24.81 5.83 -24.71
C GLY A 15 23.50 5.08 -25.03
N VAL A 16 22.50 5.14 -24.14
CA VAL A 16 21.22 4.44 -24.33
C VAL A 16 20.32 5.28 -25.23
N SER A 17 19.98 4.76 -26.41
CA SER A 17 19.17 5.48 -27.41
C SER A 17 17.72 5.73 -26.95
N ARG A 18 17.14 4.80 -26.17
CA ARG A 18 15.78 4.91 -25.60
C ARG A 18 15.75 4.33 -24.20
N PHE A 19 15.81 5.20 -23.19
CA PHE A 19 15.64 4.78 -21.80
C PHE A 19 14.14 4.65 -21.47
N THR A 20 13.75 3.49 -20.93
CA THR A 20 12.42 3.28 -20.35
C THR A 20 12.57 2.61 -18.99
N PHE A 21 11.72 2.96 -18.03
CA PHE A 21 11.72 2.35 -16.70
C PHE A 21 11.44 0.85 -16.76
N ALA A 22 10.48 0.43 -17.59
CA ALA A 22 10.18 -0.97 -17.85
C ALA A 22 11.42 -1.74 -18.38
N GLY A 23 12.15 -1.17 -19.35
CA GLY A 23 13.36 -1.79 -19.88
C GLY A 23 14.47 -1.90 -18.83
N PHE A 24 14.65 -0.85 -18.02
CA PHE A 24 15.62 -0.86 -16.93
C PHE A 24 15.26 -1.89 -15.85
N LEU A 25 14.00 -1.97 -15.44
CA LEU A 25 13.51 -2.97 -14.48
C LEU A 25 13.74 -4.40 -14.98
N ARG A 26 13.37 -4.68 -16.24
CA ARG A 26 13.60 -6.00 -16.87
C ARG A 26 15.08 -6.35 -16.92
N LEU A 27 15.95 -5.39 -17.21
CA LEU A 27 17.39 -5.59 -17.17
C LEU A 27 17.88 -5.93 -15.75
N CYS A 28 17.45 -5.20 -14.73
CA CYS A 28 17.80 -5.49 -13.34
C CYS A 28 17.35 -6.89 -12.90
N VAL A 29 16.11 -7.25 -13.21
CA VAL A 29 15.55 -8.57 -12.91
C VAL A 29 16.31 -9.67 -13.65
N ALA A 30 16.57 -9.52 -14.95
CA ALA A 30 17.35 -10.49 -15.73
C ALA A 30 18.76 -10.69 -15.15
N ARG A 31 19.42 -9.59 -14.76
CA ARG A 31 20.76 -9.63 -14.13
C ARG A 31 20.76 -10.26 -12.75
N SER A 32 19.62 -10.26 -12.04
CA SER A 32 19.50 -10.90 -10.73
C SER A 32 19.51 -12.43 -10.80
N GLN A 33 19.28 -13.02 -11.98
CA GLN A 33 19.25 -14.48 -12.19
C GLN A 33 18.35 -15.20 -11.17
N GLY A 34 17.16 -14.64 -10.91
CA GLY A 34 16.19 -15.19 -9.95
C GLY A 34 16.54 -15.03 -8.48
N SER A 35 17.57 -14.24 -8.16
CA SER A 35 17.99 -13.93 -6.79
C SER A 35 17.44 -12.61 -6.27
N ALA A 36 16.63 -11.88 -7.05
CA ALA A 36 15.97 -10.68 -6.59
C ALA A 36 15.05 -10.99 -5.40
N ALA A 37 15.38 -10.41 -4.25
CA ALA A 37 14.63 -10.57 -3.00
C ALA A 37 13.74 -9.36 -2.67
N ASP A 38 14.03 -8.20 -3.26
CA ASP A 38 13.30 -6.95 -3.05
C ASP A 38 13.05 -6.30 -4.41
N VAL A 39 11.78 -6.03 -4.71
CA VAL A 39 11.36 -5.38 -5.94
C VAL A 39 10.29 -4.35 -5.63
N ALA A 40 10.54 -3.11 -6.04
CA ALA A 40 9.58 -2.01 -5.99
C ALA A 40 9.28 -1.52 -7.41
N LEU A 41 8.01 -1.54 -7.81
CA LEU A 41 7.58 -1.00 -9.09
C LEU A 41 7.38 0.52 -8.95
N PRO A 42 7.93 1.34 -9.86
CA PRO A 42 7.72 2.77 -9.81
C PRO A 42 6.29 3.12 -10.29
N PRO A 43 5.65 4.16 -9.73
CA PRO A 43 4.30 4.61 -10.14
C PRO A 43 4.25 5.20 -11.55
N LEU A 44 5.41 5.42 -12.18
CA LEU A 44 5.55 5.98 -13.53
C LEU A 44 5.50 4.91 -14.64
N LEU A 45 5.24 3.63 -14.31
CA LEU A 45 5.05 2.60 -15.32
C LEU A 45 3.74 2.84 -16.08
N ALA A 46 3.84 2.94 -17.40
CA ALA A 46 2.66 3.16 -18.26
C ALA A 46 1.65 2.00 -18.20
N SER A 47 2.13 0.77 -17.96
CA SER A 47 1.29 -0.40 -17.73
C SER A 47 2.05 -1.38 -16.82
N PRO A 48 1.72 -1.48 -15.53
CA PRO A 48 2.45 -2.33 -14.59
C PRO A 48 2.22 -3.83 -14.83
N ALA A 49 1.15 -4.22 -15.54
CA ALA A 49 0.77 -5.61 -15.80
C ALA A 49 1.92 -6.46 -16.37
N ALA A 50 2.55 -6.00 -17.46
CA ALA A 50 3.58 -6.76 -18.16
C ALA A 50 4.85 -6.92 -17.31
N GLU A 51 5.19 -5.89 -16.55
CA GLU A 51 6.32 -5.92 -15.61
C GLU A 51 6.03 -6.85 -14.43
N LEU A 52 4.81 -6.82 -13.89
CA LEU A 52 4.38 -7.68 -12.80
C LEU A 52 4.38 -9.16 -13.22
N ASP A 53 3.88 -9.46 -14.41
CA ASP A 53 3.94 -10.80 -15.01
C ASP A 53 5.38 -11.29 -15.15
N TYR A 54 6.26 -10.43 -15.67
CA TYR A 54 7.67 -10.74 -15.82
C TYR A 54 8.35 -11.02 -14.47
N ILE A 55 8.12 -10.17 -13.46
CA ILE A 55 8.65 -10.35 -12.10
C ILE A 55 8.13 -11.65 -11.49
N SER A 56 6.84 -11.95 -11.66
CA SER A 56 6.25 -13.17 -11.10
C SER A 56 6.90 -14.46 -11.63
N LEU A 57 7.41 -14.44 -12.87
CA LEU A 57 8.09 -15.58 -13.48
C LEU A 57 9.58 -15.62 -13.16
N GLN A 58 10.22 -14.45 -13.06
CA GLN A 58 11.67 -14.35 -12.95
C GLN A 58 12.18 -14.23 -11.51
N CYS A 59 11.33 -13.89 -10.54
CA CYS A 59 11.72 -13.64 -9.15
C CYS A 59 11.02 -14.57 -8.15
N PRO A 60 11.24 -15.90 -8.17
CA PRO A 60 10.58 -16.83 -7.25
C PRO A 60 11.04 -16.68 -5.79
N LYS A 61 12.19 -16.05 -5.56
CA LYS A 61 12.79 -15.82 -4.23
C LYS A 61 12.43 -14.45 -3.63
N LEU A 62 11.38 -13.81 -4.15
CA LEU A 62 10.98 -12.47 -3.73
C LEU A 62 10.48 -12.49 -2.28
N ARG A 63 11.10 -11.68 -1.43
CA ARG A 63 10.75 -11.49 -0.01
C ARG A 63 9.97 -10.20 0.21
N ARG A 64 10.23 -9.16 -0.58
CA ARG A 64 9.52 -7.88 -0.51
C ARG A 64 9.04 -7.46 -1.89
N LEU A 65 7.77 -7.08 -1.97
CA LEU A 65 7.16 -6.54 -3.18
C LEU A 65 6.46 -5.22 -2.83
N ALA A 66 6.83 -4.14 -3.50
CA ALA A 66 6.10 -2.88 -3.44
C ALA A 66 5.48 -2.56 -4.79
N LEU A 67 4.17 -2.35 -4.80
CA LEU A 67 3.37 -2.08 -5.99
C LEU A 67 2.81 -0.66 -5.93
N PRO A 68 2.87 0.09 -7.04
CA PRO A 68 2.16 1.35 -7.15
C PRO A 68 0.66 1.10 -7.22
N GLN A 69 -0.12 2.18 -7.28
CA GLN A 69 -1.54 2.05 -7.61
C GLN A 69 -1.71 1.34 -8.96
N LEU A 70 -2.41 0.21 -8.94
CA LEU A 70 -2.66 -0.60 -10.12
C LEU A 70 -4.02 -0.23 -10.75
N PRO A 71 -4.15 -0.33 -12.08
CA PRO A 71 -5.46 -0.34 -12.71
C PRO A 71 -6.31 -1.50 -12.20
N ALA A 72 -7.63 -1.33 -12.10
CA ALA A 72 -8.54 -2.35 -11.56
C ALA A 72 -8.42 -3.73 -12.23
N GLY A 73 -8.14 -3.77 -13.53
CA GLY A 73 -7.90 -5.03 -14.25
C GLY A 73 -6.62 -5.75 -13.83
N ASP A 74 -5.58 -5.00 -13.46
CA ASP A 74 -4.31 -5.56 -12.97
C ASP A 74 -4.42 -5.98 -11.50
N GLU A 75 -5.16 -5.21 -10.68
CA GLU A 75 -5.48 -5.57 -9.29
C GLU A 75 -6.17 -6.93 -9.19
N ALA A 76 -7.15 -7.19 -10.07
CA ALA A 76 -7.93 -8.42 -10.09
C ALA A 76 -7.07 -9.68 -10.31
N ARG A 77 -5.87 -9.52 -10.89
CA ARG A 77 -4.94 -10.62 -11.18
C ARG A 77 -3.99 -10.92 -10.02
N LEU A 78 -3.88 -10.03 -9.03
CA LEU A 78 -2.97 -10.21 -7.89
C LEU A 78 -3.14 -11.55 -7.15
N PRO A 79 -4.37 -12.03 -6.86
CA PRO A 79 -4.56 -13.33 -6.21
C PRO A 79 -3.93 -14.49 -6.99
N GLU A 80 -3.97 -14.46 -8.32
CA GLU A 80 -3.40 -15.51 -9.18
C GLU A 80 -1.87 -15.50 -9.23
N LEU A 81 -1.25 -14.35 -8.91
CA LEU A 81 0.19 -14.17 -8.95
C LEU A 81 0.86 -14.50 -7.62
N ILE A 82 0.18 -14.30 -6.49
CA ILE A 82 0.70 -14.57 -5.14
C ILE A 82 1.33 -15.96 -4.97
N PRO A 83 0.74 -17.06 -5.49
CA PRO A 83 1.35 -18.40 -5.39
C PRO A 83 2.76 -18.51 -5.97
N ARG A 84 3.19 -17.56 -6.82
CA ARG A 84 4.52 -17.53 -7.43
C ARG A 84 5.60 -16.97 -6.50
N TRP A 85 5.23 -16.39 -5.36
CA TRP A 85 6.16 -15.84 -4.38
C TRP A 85 6.06 -16.55 -3.03
N PRO A 86 6.43 -17.84 -2.94
CA PRO A 86 6.25 -18.64 -1.73
C PRO A 86 7.10 -18.18 -0.53
N VAL A 87 8.10 -17.33 -0.75
CA VAL A 87 8.96 -16.76 0.31
C VAL A 87 8.67 -15.29 0.58
N LEU A 88 7.53 -14.77 0.11
CA LEU A 88 7.14 -13.38 0.34
C LEU A 88 6.89 -13.14 1.83
N GLU A 89 7.51 -12.08 2.36
CA GLU A 89 7.44 -11.68 3.76
C GLU A 89 6.74 -10.33 3.92
N HIS A 90 6.89 -9.45 2.92
CA HIS A 90 6.37 -8.09 2.94
C HIS A 90 5.70 -7.73 1.61
N LEU A 91 4.49 -7.18 1.70
CA LEU A 91 3.76 -6.62 0.58
C LEU A 91 3.40 -5.16 0.89
N GLU A 92 3.78 -4.25 -0.01
CA GLU A 92 3.36 -2.86 0.01
C GLU A 92 2.47 -2.59 -1.21
N LEU A 93 1.26 -2.08 -0.94
CA LEU A 93 0.27 -1.67 -1.92
C LEU A 93 0.06 -0.17 -1.73
N GLU A 94 0.44 0.66 -2.71
CA GLU A 94 0.22 2.11 -2.60
C GLU A 94 -1.28 2.42 -2.41
N ALA A 95 -2.14 1.69 -3.11
CA ALA A 95 -3.59 1.71 -2.91
C ALA A 95 -4.11 0.28 -2.71
N LYS A 96 -5.07 0.11 -1.80
CA LYS A 96 -5.73 -1.17 -1.53
C LYS A 96 -6.55 -1.59 -2.76
N PRO A 97 -6.43 -2.86 -3.21
CA PRO A 97 -7.29 -3.40 -4.25
C PRO A 97 -8.77 -3.30 -3.88
N SER A 98 -9.57 -2.72 -4.77
CA SER A 98 -10.93 -2.26 -4.43
C SER A 98 -11.92 -3.40 -4.14
N SER A 99 -11.72 -4.55 -4.79
CA SER A 99 -12.66 -5.68 -4.80
C SER A 99 -12.04 -7.04 -4.45
N CYS A 100 -10.74 -7.24 -4.70
CA CYS A 100 -10.10 -8.56 -4.58
C CYS A 100 -9.21 -8.72 -3.33
N PHE A 101 -9.16 -7.73 -2.43
CA PHE A 101 -8.29 -7.79 -1.26
C PHE A 101 -8.55 -9.02 -0.36
N PRO A 102 -9.80 -9.45 -0.10
CA PRO A 102 -10.05 -10.69 0.63
C PRO A 102 -9.40 -11.93 -0.01
N ASP A 103 -9.39 -12.00 -1.34
CA ASP A 103 -8.75 -13.09 -2.09
C ASP A 103 -7.22 -12.99 -2.00
N VAL A 104 -6.67 -11.79 -2.13
CA VAL A 104 -5.23 -11.51 -1.91
C VAL A 104 -4.81 -12.00 -0.51
N ALA A 105 -5.55 -11.65 0.54
CA ALA A 105 -5.26 -12.06 1.91
C ALA A 105 -5.34 -13.59 2.08
N ALA A 106 -6.33 -14.25 1.45
CA ALA A 106 -6.45 -15.70 1.47
C ALA A 106 -5.29 -16.41 0.75
N GLN A 107 -4.88 -15.89 -0.41
CA GLN A 107 -3.75 -16.43 -1.17
C GLN A 107 -2.42 -16.25 -0.43
N LEU A 108 -2.21 -15.10 0.23
CA LEU A 108 -1.03 -14.86 1.07
C LEU A 108 -0.96 -15.87 2.22
N ALA A 109 -2.08 -16.08 2.91
CA ALA A 109 -2.16 -17.03 4.01
C ALA A 109 -1.87 -18.48 3.57
N LEU A 110 -2.30 -18.84 2.35
CA LEU A 110 -2.16 -20.19 1.82
C LEU A 110 -0.75 -20.47 1.27
N HIS A 111 -0.16 -19.51 0.56
CA HIS A 111 1.05 -19.73 -0.24
C HIS A 111 2.32 -19.07 0.33
N CYS A 112 2.20 -18.11 1.24
CA CYS A 112 3.33 -17.36 1.78
C CYS A 112 3.46 -17.61 3.30
N PRO A 113 4.00 -18.77 3.74
CA PRO A 113 4.07 -19.13 5.17
C PRO A 113 4.90 -18.18 6.03
N ASN A 114 5.80 -17.41 5.41
CA ASN A 114 6.66 -16.42 6.09
C ASN A 114 6.10 -14.98 6.01
N PHE A 115 4.88 -14.80 5.50
CA PHE A 115 4.29 -13.48 5.36
C PHE A 115 4.03 -12.85 6.73
N THR A 116 4.59 -11.65 6.95
CA THR A 116 4.59 -11.00 8.27
C THR A 116 4.33 -9.51 8.21
N SER A 117 4.39 -8.86 7.05
CA SER A 117 4.24 -7.41 6.96
C SER A 117 3.39 -6.98 5.76
N LEU A 118 2.41 -6.12 6.02
CA LEU A 118 1.54 -5.53 5.00
C LEU A 118 1.50 -4.01 5.18
N LYS A 119 1.70 -3.29 4.09
CA LYS A 119 1.43 -1.85 4.00
C LYS A 119 0.40 -1.62 2.91
N SER A 120 -0.65 -0.88 3.23
CA SER A 120 -1.70 -0.53 2.28
C SER A 120 -2.29 0.84 2.64
N SER A 121 -2.93 1.52 1.69
CA SER A 121 -3.73 2.71 1.98
C SER A 121 -5.06 2.68 1.21
N GLY A 122 -6.07 3.38 1.70
CA GLY A 122 -7.38 3.48 1.03
C GLY A 122 -8.54 3.15 1.97
N ALA A 123 -9.72 2.86 1.40
CA ALA A 123 -10.90 2.54 2.21
C ALA A 123 -10.87 1.09 2.67
N VAL A 124 -10.85 0.85 3.98
CA VAL A 124 -10.93 -0.48 4.61
C VAL A 124 -12.39 -0.80 4.88
N LYS A 125 -12.92 -1.76 4.11
CA LYS A 125 -14.30 -2.22 4.25
C LYS A 125 -14.42 -3.32 5.31
N PRO A 126 -15.64 -3.62 5.81
CA PRO A 126 -15.86 -4.72 6.75
C PRO A 126 -15.28 -6.06 6.27
N GLU A 127 -15.43 -6.39 4.99
CA GLU A 127 -14.88 -7.60 4.38
C GLU A 127 -13.35 -7.62 4.36
N ASP A 128 -12.70 -6.47 4.22
CA ASP A 128 -11.24 -6.36 4.22
C ASP A 128 -10.68 -6.59 5.64
N ALA A 129 -11.30 -5.96 6.64
CA ALA A 129 -10.96 -6.14 8.05
C ALA A 129 -11.17 -7.59 8.50
N ALA A 130 -12.30 -8.20 8.10
CA ALA A 130 -12.58 -9.61 8.37
C ALA A 130 -11.57 -10.54 7.68
N ALA A 131 -11.15 -10.23 6.45
CA ALA A 131 -10.14 -11.01 5.74
C ALA A 131 -8.76 -10.91 6.42
N LEU A 132 -8.34 -9.73 6.86
CA LEU A 132 -7.12 -9.56 7.65
C LEU A 132 -7.16 -10.40 8.93
N ALA A 133 -8.23 -10.24 9.71
CA ALA A 133 -8.41 -10.94 10.98
C ALA A 133 -8.43 -12.47 10.82
N ARG A 134 -9.06 -12.97 9.74
CA ARG A 134 -9.22 -14.41 9.49
C ARG A 134 -8.01 -15.05 8.83
N CYS A 135 -7.47 -14.43 7.79
CA CYS A 135 -6.45 -15.03 6.93
C CYS A 135 -5.03 -14.72 7.45
N LEU A 136 -4.81 -13.56 8.06
CA LEU A 136 -3.48 -13.07 8.44
C LEU A 136 -3.33 -12.87 9.96
N PRO A 137 -3.67 -13.86 10.82
CA PRO A 137 -3.58 -13.70 12.27
C PRO A 137 -2.15 -13.58 12.81
N ARG A 138 -1.16 -14.03 12.03
CA ARG A 138 0.28 -14.01 12.36
C ARG A 138 1.01 -12.76 11.85
N LEU A 139 0.28 -11.79 11.33
CA LEU A 139 0.87 -10.55 10.84
C LEU A 139 1.58 -9.83 11.99
N ARG A 140 2.82 -9.40 11.75
CA ARG A 140 3.66 -8.72 12.76
C ARG A 140 3.70 -7.21 12.57
N SER A 141 3.59 -6.74 11.33
CA SER A 141 3.65 -5.32 10.99
C SER A 141 2.53 -4.97 10.02
N LEU A 142 1.70 -3.98 10.37
CA LEU A 142 0.60 -3.50 9.56
C LEU A 142 0.61 -1.97 9.51
N CYS A 143 0.70 -1.41 8.30
CA CYS A 143 0.59 0.03 8.07
C CYS A 143 -0.61 0.31 7.16
N LEU A 144 -1.53 1.13 7.68
CA LEU A 144 -2.78 1.55 7.05
C LEU A 144 -2.91 3.08 7.09
N ASP A 145 -1.78 3.80 7.10
CA ASP A 145 -1.75 5.27 7.13
C ASP A 145 -2.57 5.88 5.99
N ARG A 146 -3.25 7.01 6.28
CA ARG A 146 -4.08 7.77 5.33
C ARG A 146 -5.22 6.93 4.73
N SER A 147 -5.77 6.02 5.52
CA SER A 147 -6.90 5.18 5.13
C SER A 147 -8.22 5.71 5.66
N TYR A 148 -9.30 5.39 4.97
CA TYR A 148 -10.64 5.47 5.54
C TYR A 148 -10.91 4.15 6.25
N MET A 149 -11.05 4.18 7.57
CA MET A 149 -11.21 2.98 8.40
C MET A 149 -12.12 3.34 9.57
N PRO A 150 -13.39 2.88 9.54
CA PRO A 150 -14.24 3.10 10.68
C PRO A 150 -13.75 2.32 11.90
N ARG A 151 -14.12 2.81 13.08
CA ARG A 151 -13.73 2.25 14.39
C ARG A 151 -13.96 0.74 14.51
N GLN A 152 -15.05 0.22 13.96
CA GLN A 152 -15.42 -1.20 14.09
C GLN A 152 -14.42 -2.09 13.35
N GLU A 153 -14.01 -1.68 12.16
CA GLU A 153 -13.02 -2.36 11.32
C GLU A 153 -11.64 -2.34 11.99
N LEU A 154 -11.25 -1.22 12.60
CA LEU A 154 -10.02 -1.11 13.38
C LEU A 154 -10.00 -2.13 14.53
N LEU A 155 -11.07 -2.17 15.33
CA LEU A 155 -11.18 -3.11 16.45
C LEU A 155 -11.21 -4.57 15.98
N ALA A 156 -11.84 -4.86 14.84
CA ALA A 156 -11.85 -6.19 14.25
C ALA A 156 -10.43 -6.64 13.84
N ILE A 157 -9.65 -5.75 13.23
CA ILE A 157 -8.25 -6.01 12.86
C ILE A 157 -7.41 -6.27 14.13
N LEU A 158 -7.50 -5.39 15.13
CA LEU A 158 -6.75 -5.53 16.39
C LEU A 158 -7.12 -6.81 17.17
N ALA A 159 -8.38 -7.27 17.08
CA ALA A 159 -8.81 -8.51 17.71
C ALA A 159 -8.33 -9.76 16.96
N GLY A 160 -8.23 -9.69 15.63
CA GLY A 160 -7.86 -10.82 14.77
C GLY A 160 -6.35 -11.03 14.61
N CYS A 161 -5.59 -9.95 14.42
CA CYS A 161 -4.15 -9.99 14.18
C CYS A 161 -3.36 -10.01 15.50
N LYS A 162 -3.35 -11.16 16.16
CA LYS A 162 -2.85 -11.33 17.55
C LYS A 162 -1.34 -11.25 17.72
N GLU A 163 -0.57 -11.40 16.64
CA GLU A 163 0.90 -11.35 16.67
C GLU A 163 1.46 -9.99 16.24
N LEU A 164 0.62 -8.96 16.11
CA LEU A 164 1.07 -7.62 15.75
C LEU A 164 2.04 -7.07 16.78
N ARG A 165 3.17 -6.58 16.27
CA ARG A 165 4.20 -5.85 17.02
C ARG A 165 4.28 -4.40 16.57
N GLU A 166 3.94 -4.13 15.31
CA GLU A 166 3.91 -2.80 14.74
C GLU A 166 2.56 -2.58 14.07
N PHE A 167 1.88 -1.51 14.45
CA PHE A 167 0.64 -1.07 13.84
C PHE A 167 0.69 0.44 13.65
N SER A 168 0.44 0.89 12.42
CA SER A 168 0.38 2.31 12.06
C SER A 168 -0.91 2.58 11.31
N ALA A 169 -1.71 3.53 11.79
CA ALA A 169 -2.90 4.04 11.13
C ALA A 169 -2.96 5.56 11.37
N ARG A 170 -1.94 6.28 10.89
CA ARG A 170 -1.83 7.73 11.06
C ARG A 170 -2.65 8.48 10.02
N SER A 171 -3.19 9.63 10.42
CA SER A 171 -3.99 10.49 9.53
C SER A 171 -5.14 9.75 8.84
N CYS A 172 -5.77 8.82 9.55
CA CYS A 172 -6.92 8.07 9.06
C CYS A 172 -8.23 8.82 9.31
N VAL A 173 -9.27 8.41 8.60
CA VAL A 173 -10.64 8.95 8.78
C VAL A 173 -11.57 7.82 9.19
N GLY A 174 -12.34 8.02 10.26
CA GLY A 174 -13.35 7.07 10.74
C GLY A 174 -13.20 6.60 12.20
N PHE A 175 -12.16 7.07 12.89
CA PHE A 175 -12.00 6.88 14.33
C PHE A 175 -11.20 8.05 14.94
N ASP A 176 -11.43 8.30 16.23
CA ASP A 176 -10.68 9.30 17.01
C ASP A 176 -9.41 8.65 17.57
N ASP A 177 -8.27 9.31 17.39
CA ASP A 177 -6.98 8.86 17.93
C ASP A 177 -6.91 8.87 19.47
N LYS A 178 -7.89 9.48 20.13
CA LYS A 178 -8.07 9.48 21.60
C LYS A 178 -9.03 8.40 22.11
N ASP A 179 -9.51 7.51 21.26
CA ASP A 179 -10.43 6.44 21.68
C ASP A 179 -9.77 5.50 22.70
N GLU A 180 -10.31 5.48 23.92
CA GLU A 180 -9.77 4.70 25.04
C GLU A 180 -9.77 3.19 24.78
N GLU A 181 -10.77 2.65 24.06
CA GLU A 181 -10.82 1.23 23.74
C GLU A 181 -9.74 0.88 22.70
N VAL A 182 -9.59 1.71 21.67
CA VAL A 182 -8.53 1.54 20.66
C VAL A 182 -7.15 1.59 21.32
N ALA A 183 -6.91 2.58 22.18
CA ALA A 183 -5.67 2.70 22.94
C ALA A 183 -5.43 1.47 23.84
N TRP A 184 -6.46 1.00 24.55
CA TRP A 184 -6.36 -0.20 25.39
C TRP A 184 -6.01 -1.46 24.60
N ARG A 185 -6.64 -1.65 23.42
CA ARG A 185 -6.38 -2.80 22.54
C ARG A 185 -4.97 -2.72 21.95
N GLY A 186 -4.53 -1.51 21.58
CA GLY A 186 -3.22 -1.21 21.03
C GLY A 186 -2.07 -1.30 22.04
N ALA A 187 -2.33 -1.15 23.34
CA ALA A 187 -1.31 -1.15 24.40
C ALA A 187 -0.46 -2.44 24.48
N ARG A 188 -0.91 -3.53 23.83
CA ARG A 188 -0.19 -4.81 23.76
C ARG A 188 0.80 -4.88 22.58
N ILE A 189 0.74 -3.91 21.67
CA ILE A 189 1.55 -3.82 20.45
C ILE A 189 2.79 -2.97 20.76
N GLU A 190 3.97 -3.45 20.36
CA GLU A 190 5.26 -2.81 20.70
C GLU A 190 5.38 -1.38 20.12
N ARG A 191 4.87 -1.17 18.91
CA ARG A 191 4.78 0.13 18.22
C ARG A 191 3.35 0.34 17.72
N PHE A 192 2.65 1.28 18.34
CA PHE A 192 1.25 1.59 18.03
C PHE A 192 1.12 3.08 17.74
N GLU A 193 0.88 3.42 16.48
CA GLU A 193 0.84 4.81 16.00
C GLU A 193 -0.50 5.07 15.31
N ILE A 194 -1.36 5.90 15.91
CA ILE A 194 -2.68 6.26 15.36
C ILE A 194 -2.89 7.77 15.22
N GLU A 195 -1.85 8.54 15.48
CA GLU A 195 -1.87 9.99 15.58
C GLU A 195 -2.44 10.68 14.34
N GLY A 196 -3.20 11.75 14.57
CA GLY A 196 -3.80 12.58 13.53
C GLY A 196 -5.02 11.94 12.86
N SER A 197 -5.52 10.83 13.39
CA SER A 197 -6.75 10.21 12.91
C SER A 197 -7.97 10.87 13.53
N ARG A 198 -9.00 11.06 12.70
CA ARG A 198 -10.17 11.86 13.07
C ARG A 198 -11.48 11.25 12.59
N LEU A 199 -12.57 11.73 13.16
CA LEU A 199 -13.91 11.36 12.72
C LEU A 199 -14.26 12.04 11.37
N LEU A 200 -15.25 11.49 10.66
CA LEU A 200 -15.75 12.06 9.40
C LEU A 200 -16.29 13.48 9.62
N ASP A 201 -17.08 13.66 10.67
CA ASP A 201 -17.74 14.94 10.98
C ASP A 201 -16.71 16.07 11.20
N GLU A 202 -15.58 15.76 11.85
CA GLU A 202 -14.47 16.71 12.07
C GLU A 202 -13.75 17.10 10.77
N LEU A 203 -13.70 16.18 9.79
CA LEU A 203 -13.15 16.47 8.47
C LEU A 203 -14.09 17.36 7.65
N GLU A 204 -15.40 17.12 7.73
CA GLU A 204 -16.41 17.93 7.04
C GLU A 204 -16.43 19.36 7.56
N ASP A 205 -16.35 19.54 8.88
CA ASP A 205 -16.28 20.87 9.53
C ASP A 205 -15.00 21.64 9.12
N GLU A 206 -13.85 20.98 9.02
CA GLU A 206 -12.62 21.62 8.54
C GLU A 206 -12.69 22.04 7.06
N LEU A 207 -13.26 21.19 6.20
CA LEU A 207 -13.43 21.51 4.78
C LEU A 207 -14.43 22.65 4.60
N ALA A 208 -15.48 22.70 5.42
CA ALA A 208 -16.46 23.78 5.42
C ALA A 208 -15.89 25.11 5.96
N GLY A 209 -14.97 25.06 6.93
CA GLY A 209 -14.28 26.25 7.46
C GLY A 209 -13.14 26.79 6.58
N GLY A 210 -12.72 26.03 5.56
CA GLY A 210 -11.60 26.39 4.68
C GLY A 210 -11.92 27.34 3.52
N ASP A 211 -13.20 27.62 3.24
CA ASP A 211 -13.64 28.44 2.10
C ASP A 211 -13.71 29.96 2.39
N GLU A 212 -13.34 30.42 3.60
CA GLU A 212 -13.49 31.82 4.01
C GLU A 212 -12.31 32.76 3.67
N LEU A 213 -11.35 32.34 2.82
CA LEU A 213 -10.21 33.20 2.41
C LEU A 213 -9.94 33.21 0.90
N CYS A 214 -10.97 33.38 0.07
CA CYS A 214 -10.82 34.03 -1.24
C CYS A 214 -11.30 35.48 -1.14
N GLY A 215 -10.45 36.31 -0.52
CA GLY A 215 -10.63 37.76 -0.44
C GLY A 215 -10.65 38.40 -1.82
N ASP A 216 -11.79 39.00 -2.10
CA ASP A 216 -12.09 40.06 -3.05
C ASP A 216 -10.88 40.86 -3.59
N SER A 217 -10.68 40.80 -4.90
CA SER A 217 -10.14 41.94 -5.65
C SER A 217 -10.71 41.95 -7.07
N TYR A 218 -12.01 42.24 -7.18
CA TYR A 218 -12.59 42.72 -8.43
C TYR A 218 -12.09 44.15 -8.68
N VAL A 219 -10.99 44.32 -9.41
CA VAL A 219 -10.59 45.63 -9.92
C VAL A 219 -11.34 45.90 -11.21
N ASP A 220 -12.32 46.79 -11.10
CA ASP A 220 -13.05 47.40 -12.20
C ASP A 220 -12.09 48.18 -13.09
N VAL A 221 -12.02 47.84 -14.39
CA VAL A 221 -11.26 48.61 -15.39
C VAL A 221 -12.27 49.20 -16.36
N MET A 222 -12.51 50.50 -16.18
CA MET A 222 -13.12 51.37 -17.21
C MET A 222 -12.24 51.45 -18.46
#